data_AF-A0A537TN66-F1
#
_entry.id   AF-A0A537TN66-F1
#
_cell.length_a   1.000
_cell.length_b   1.000
_cell.length_c   1.000
_cell.angle_alpha   90.00
_cell.angle_beta   90.00
_cell.angle_gamma   90.00
#
_symmetry.space_group_name_H-M   'P 1'
#
loop_
_entity.id
_entity.type
_entity.pdbx_description
1 polymer ?
#
loop_
_entity_poly.entity_id
_entity_poly.type
_entity_poly.pdbx_seq_one_letter_code
_entity_poly.pdbx_strand_id
1 'polypeptide(L)'
;MPSLDTALIIVAGIALFAAFVNGAIGYGFSSLTVPLGLLFYTNRILNPAVVVVEVLINFYVLFINRNGVPAVLKRVFPILIGLLPGIAIGAFVVASVHPGWIKLGTYTVILPLILIQAAGWRRPIRSAWTIGLPFGTALGVLYSVTTISGPPLAILFNNQGLVKNEFRAGLALVRVAESSVTAIVYYHLGLFVAESENILLVFIPIVLVGIPLGAYVIRRLDAETFRRICMSFDAWVVGFGLSRVLIELNLVESPWAYSVLAGTILIDLYLLYIFFTVPRAAAAADRSGPDDRMSSDMSERPSDRFGPLGSLLGYAIALAGIAMLIYIFSPAIRLPL
;
A
#
# COMPACT_ATOMS: atom_id res chain seq x y z
N MET A 1 -12.31 -10.99 -24.70
CA MET A 1 -11.55 -11.25 -23.47
C MET A 1 -10.28 -11.99 -23.87
N PRO A 2 -9.10 -11.67 -23.33
CA PRO A 2 -7.89 -12.44 -23.62
C PRO A 2 -8.11 -13.92 -23.27
N SER A 3 -7.45 -14.85 -23.98
CA SER A 3 -7.38 -16.23 -23.50
C SER A 3 -6.77 -16.25 -22.10
N LEU A 4 -7.12 -17.23 -21.27
CA LEU A 4 -6.58 -17.39 -19.91
C LEU A 4 -5.04 -17.31 -19.89
N ASP A 5 -4.39 -17.84 -20.93
CA ASP A 5 -2.95 -17.78 -21.13
C ASP A 5 -2.43 -16.35 -21.34
N THR A 6 -3.15 -15.53 -22.12
CA THR A 6 -2.76 -14.14 -22.38
C THR A 6 -2.86 -13.29 -21.11
N ALA A 7 -3.92 -13.48 -20.32
CA ALA A 7 -4.08 -12.78 -19.04
C ALA A 7 -2.95 -13.15 -18.06
N LEU A 8 -2.60 -14.44 -17.99
CA LEU A 8 -1.52 -14.93 -17.14
C LEU A 8 -0.16 -14.35 -17.56
N ILE A 9 0.13 -14.26 -18.86
CA ILE A 9 1.38 -13.64 -19.37
C ILE A 9 1.46 -12.16 -18.99
N ILE A 10 0.36 -11.41 -19.13
CA ILE A 10 0.31 -9.99 -18.75
C ILE A 10 0.56 -9.84 -17.24
N VAL A 11 -0.16 -10.61 -16.42
CA VAL A 11 0.00 -10.57 -14.95
C VAL A 11 1.40 -11.03 -14.52
N ALA A 12 2.00 -11.98 -15.21
CA ALA A 12 3.40 -12.38 -15.00
C ALA A 12 4.38 -11.24 -15.30
N GLY A 13 4.23 -10.55 -16.43
CA GLY A 13 5.06 -9.39 -16.76
C GLY A 13 4.96 -8.27 -15.72
N ILE A 14 3.74 -8.03 -15.22
CA ILE A 14 3.46 -7.06 -14.15
C ILE A 14 4.08 -7.50 -12.83
N ALA A 15 3.91 -8.76 -12.45
CA ALA A 15 4.51 -9.33 -11.24
C ALA A 15 6.04 -9.25 -11.29
N LEU A 16 6.66 -9.41 -12.46
CA LEU A 16 8.10 -9.27 -12.65
C LEU A 16 8.55 -7.82 -12.44
N PHE A 17 7.85 -6.87 -13.03
CA PHE A 17 8.09 -5.45 -12.78
C PHE A 17 7.90 -5.10 -11.29
N ALA A 18 6.82 -5.60 -10.67
CA ALA A 18 6.53 -5.40 -9.26
C ALA A 18 7.57 -6.02 -8.33
N ALA A 19 8.08 -7.21 -8.67
CA ALA A 19 9.15 -7.88 -7.95
C ALA A 19 10.47 -7.11 -8.07
N PHE A 20 10.78 -6.59 -9.26
CA PHE A 20 11.91 -5.70 -9.48
C PHE A 20 11.81 -4.42 -8.64
N VAL A 21 10.66 -3.75 -8.64
CA VAL A 21 10.41 -2.56 -7.81
C VAL A 21 10.54 -2.90 -6.32
N ASN A 22 10.00 -4.04 -5.89
CA ASN A 22 10.11 -4.49 -4.50
C ASN A 22 11.56 -4.75 -4.10
N GLY A 23 12.36 -5.38 -4.96
CA GLY A 23 13.80 -5.55 -4.74
C GLY A 23 14.54 -4.22 -4.57
N ALA A 24 14.13 -3.19 -5.32
CA ALA A 24 14.71 -1.87 -5.27
C ALA A 24 14.35 -1.08 -3.99
N ILE A 25 13.07 -1.01 -3.63
CA ILE A 25 12.57 -0.13 -2.54
C ILE A 25 12.39 -0.90 -1.21
N GLY A 26 12.27 -2.23 -1.27
CA GLY A 26 12.01 -3.11 -0.12
C GLY A 26 10.53 -3.29 0.22
N TYR A 27 9.62 -2.80 -0.61
CA TYR A 27 8.18 -3.08 -0.59
C TYR A 27 7.58 -2.76 -1.97
N GLY A 28 6.33 -3.17 -2.21
CA GLY A 28 5.55 -2.71 -3.38
C GLY A 28 5.08 -3.82 -4.31
N PHE A 29 5.46 -5.08 -4.08
CA PHE A 29 5.03 -6.20 -4.93
C PHE A 29 3.50 -6.27 -5.06
N SER A 30 2.77 -6.31 -3.93
CA SER A 30 1.29 -6.36 -3.98
C SER A 30 0.66 -5.03 -4.36
N SER A 31 1.30 -3.90 -4.04
CA SER A 31 0.82 -2.56 -4.43
C SER A 31 0.68 -2.42 -5.95
N LEU A 32 1.63 -2.99 -6.69
CA LEU A 32 1.65 -2.99 -8.15
C LEU A 32 0.86 -4.17 -8.74
N THR A 33 1.04 -5.37 -8.17
CA THR A 33 0.47 -6.60 -8.75
C THR A 33 -1.04 -6.69 -8.55
N VAL A 34 -1.57 -6.31 -7.38
CA VAL A 34 -3.00 -6.50 -7.06
C VAL A 34 -3.90 -5.61 -7.92
N PRO A 35 -3.70 -4.28 -8.01
CA PRO A 35 -4.60 -3.41 -8.78
C PRO A 35 -4.68 -3.78 -10.26
N LEU A 36 -3.58 -4.26 -10.84
CA LEU A 36 -3.55 -4.73 -12.22
C LEU A 36 -4.11 -6.16 -12.35
N GLY A 37 -3.74 -7.06 -11.44
CA GLY A 37 -4.24 -8.43 -11.44
C GLY A 37 -5.75 -8.50 -11.30
N LEU A 38 -6.37 -7.59 -10.53
CA LEU A 38 -7.83 -7.51 -10.37
C LEU A 38 -8.58 -7.09 -11.64
N LEU A 39 -7.90 -6.59 -12.66
CA LEU A 39 -8.50 -6.38 -13.99
C LEU A 39 -8.79 -7.71 -14.71
N PHE A 40 -8.06 -8.78 -14.34
CA PHE A 40 -8.16 -10.09 -14.99
C PHE A 40 -8.74 -11.16 -14.06
N TYR A 41 -8.43 -11.08 -12.76
CA TYR A 41 -8.81 -12.07 -11.75
C TYR A 41 -9.69 -11.45 -10.67
N THR A 42 -10.29 -12.30 -9.85
CA THR A 42 -11.01 -11.87 -8.65
C THR A 42 -10.10 -11.92 -7.43
N ASN A 43 -10.44 -11.15 -6.39
CA ASN A 43 -9.71 -11.18 -5.11
C ASN A 43 -9.64 -12.60 -4.51
N ARG A 44 -10.67 -13.43 -4.71
CA ARG A 44 -10.71 -14.82 -4.23
C ARG A 44 -9.65 -15.72 -4.88
N ILE A 45 -9.21 -15.39 -6.08
CA ILE A 45 -8.17 -16.16 -6.81
C ILE A 45 -6.80 -15.50 -6.64
N LEU A 46 -6.74 -14.17 -6.78
CA LEU A 46 -5.48 -13.43 -6.79
C LEU A 46 -4.85 -13.33 -5.39
N ASN A 47 -5.64 -12.98 -4.37
CA ASN A 47 -5.11 -12.71 -3.03
C ASN A 47 -4.44 -13.94 -2.40
N PRO A 48 -5.00 -15.18 -2.50
CA PRO A 48 -4.32 -16.37 -1.99
C PRO A 48 -2.97 -16.66 -2.65
N ALA A 49 -2.82 -16.38 -3.95
CA ALA A 49 -1.53 -16.52 -4.62
C ALA A 49 -0.52 -15.47 -4.13
N VAL A 50 -0.95 -14.21 -4.06
CA VAL A 50 -0.11 -13.08 -3.62
C VAL A 50 0.32 -13.23 -2.15
N VAL A 51 -0.59 -13.64 -1.26
CA VAL A 51 -0.30 -13.71 0.18
C VAL A 51 0.81 -14.73 0.48
N VAL A 52 0.83 -15.88 -0.20
CA VAL A 52 1.87 -16.90 -0.01
C VAL A 52 3.24 -16.38 -0.45
N VAL A 53 3.27 -15.69 -1.59
CA VAL A 53 4.49 -15.03 -2.09
C VAL A 53 4.96 -13.97 -1.09
N GLU A 54 4.05 -13.18 -0.55
CA GLU A 54 4.37 -12.18 0.46
C GLU A 54 4.88 -12.78 1.76
N VAL A 55 4.37 -13.94 2.21
CA VAL A 55 4.94 -14.64 3.37
C VAL A 55 6.44 -14.85 3.15
N LEU A 56 6.84 -15.42 2.01
CA LEU A 56 8.24 -15.70 1.71
C LEU A 56 9.09 -14.43 1.64
N ILE A 57 8.61 -13.40 0.92
CA ILE A 57 9.31 -12.12 0.80
C ILE A 57 9.47 -11.46 2.17
N ASN A 58 8.40 -11.39 2.95
CA ASN A 58 8.40 -10.69 4.23
C ASN A 58 9.26 -11.41 5.27
N PHE A 59 9.29 -12.74 5.27
CA PHE A 59 10.21 -13.51 6.11
C PHE A 59 11.67 -13.25 5.74
N TYR A 60 12.00 -13.21 4.45
CA TYR A 60 13.33 -12.87 3.98
C TYR A 60 13.75 -11.45 4.42
N VAL A 61 12.87 -10.46 4.26
CA VAL A 61 13.12 -9.08 4.69
C VAL A 61 13.28 -8.99 6.21
N LEU A 62 12.45 -9.71 6.98
CA LEU A 62 12.56 -9.76 8.44
C LEU A 62 13.89 -10.37 8.88
N PHE A 63 14.32 -11.46 8.24
CA PHE A 63 15.58 -12.13 8.55
C PHE A 63 16.79 -11.21 8.36
N ILE A 64 16.83 -10.45 7.26
CA ILE A 64 17.91 -9.47 7.00
C ILE A 64 17.90 -8.32 8.00
N ASN A 65 16.72 -7.89 8.45
CA ASN A 65 16.57 -6.74 9.35
C ASN A 65 16.36 -7.15 10.83
N ARG A 66 16.66 -8.40 11.19
CA ARG A 66 16.39 -8.98 12.52
C ARG A 66 17.04 -8.21 13.67
N ASN A 67 18.17 -7.54 13.42
CA ASN A 67 18.88 -6.78 14.44
C ASN A 67 18.07 -5.58 14.97
N GLY A 68 17.14 -5.04 14.17
CA GLY A 68 16.26 -3.94 14.58
C GLY A 68 15.00 -4.39 15.34
N VAL A 69 14.70 -5.70 15.35
CA VAL A 69 13.47 -6.26 15.93
C VAL A 69 13.32 -5.96 17.43
N PRO A 70 14.34 -6.15 18.29
CA PRO A 70 14.18 -5.93 19.73
C PRO A 70 13.79 -4.49 20.08
N ALA A 71 14.26 -3.51 19.29
CA ALA A 71 13.98 -2.09 19.50
C ALA A 71 12.53 -1.70 19.18
N VAL A 72 11.90 -2.39 18.22
CA VAL A 72 10.56 -2.03 17.72
C VAL A 72 9.45 -2.96 18.19
N LEU A 73 9.77 -4.14 18.73
CA LEU A 73 8.79 -5.15 19.11
C LEU A 73 7.71 -4.59 20.05
N LYS A 74 8.11 -3.84 21.08
CA LYS A 74 7.18 -3.22 22.04
C LYS A 74 6.24 -2.18 21.38
N ARG A 75 6.72 -1.47 20.35
CA ARG A 75 5.93 -0.46 19.62
C ARG A 75 4.94 -1.11 18.64
N VAL A 76 5.36 -2.22 18.04
CA VAL A 76 4.57 -2.96 17.03
C VAL A 76 3.56 -3.90 17.67
N PHE A 77 3.81 -4.37 18.89
CA PHE A 77 2.95 -5.35 19.57
C PHE A 77 1.45 -5.00 19.60
N PRO A 78 1.01 -3.77 19.92
CA PRO A 78 -0.42 -3.43 19.90
C PRO A 78 -1.04 -3.55 18.50
N ILE A 79 -0.26 -3.26 17.44
CA ILE A 79 -0.67 -3.40 16.05
C ILE A 79 -0.85 -4.88 15.71
N LEU A 80 0.06 -5.75 16.17
CA LEU A 80 -0.05 -7.20 15.98
C LEU A 80 -1.29 -7.78 16.67
N ILE A 81 -1.64 -7.29 17.85
CA ILE A 81 -2.86 -7.76 18.52
C ILE A 81 -4.12 -7.28 17.77
N GLY A 82 -4.17 -6.01 17.36
CA GLY A 82 -5.29 -5.48 16.57
C GLY A 82 -5.46 -6.17 15.20
N LEU A 83 -4.36 -6.56 14.58
CA LEU A 83 -4.28 -7.28 13.30
C LEU A 83 -5.19 -8.51 13.27
N LEU A 84 -5.21 -9.30 14.34
CA LEU A 84 -5.85 -10.63 14.35
C LEU A 84 -7.37 -10.58 14.07
N PRO A 85 -8.18 -9.80 14.83
CA PRO A 85 -9.60 -9.66 14.52
C PRO A 85 -9.82 -9.00 13.16
N GLY A 86 -8.95 -8.06 12.75
CA GLY A 86 -9.04 -7.41 11.46
C GLY A 86 -8.92 -8.38 10.29
N ILE A 87 -7.94 -9.30 10.34
CA ILE A 87 -7.75 -10.33 9.32
C ILE A 87 -8.96 -11.27 9.27
N ALA A 88 -9.46 -11.72 10.42
CA ALA A 88 -10.61 -12.61 10.46
C ALA A 88 -11.82 -11.97 9.75
N ILE A 89 -12.10 -10.70 10.04
CA ILE A 89 -13.18 -9.94 9.42
C ILE A 89 -12.95 -9.79 7.92
N GLY A 90 -11.78 -9.30 7.50
CA GLY A 90 -11.53 -9.01 6.08
C GLY A 90 -11.44 -10.27 5.22
N ALA A 91 -10.87 -11.36 5.73
CA ALA A 91 -10.86 -12.65 5.04
C ALA A 91 -12.28 -13.23 4.88
N PHE A 92 -13.12 -13.10 5.92
CA PHE A 92 -14.54 -13.49 5.82
C PHE A 92 -15.29 -12.65 4.78
N VAL A 93 -15.00 -11.35 4.71
CA VAL A 93 -15.55 -10.45 3.68
C VAL A 93 -15.13 -10.90 2.27
N VAL A 94 -13.87 -11.27 2.04
CA VAL A 94 -13.41 -11.83 0.74
C VAL A 94 -14.15 -13.12 0.39
N ALA A 95 -14.34 -14.01 1.36
CA ALA A 95 -15.01 -15.30 1.16
C ALA A 95 -16.51 -15.17 0.90
N SER A 96 -17.18 -14.16 1.48
CA SER A 96 -18.64 -14.07 1.51
C SER A 96 -19.23 -13.08 0.51
N VAL A 97 -18.52 -12.00 0.20
CA VAL A 97 -19.04 -10.92 -0.66
C VAL A 97 -18.75 -11.21 -2.13
N HIS A 98 -19.66 -10.81 -3.01
CA HIS A 98 -19.51 -10.98 -4.45
C HIS A 98 -18.26 -10.25 -4.99
N PRO A 99 -17.46 -10.88 -5.88
CA PRO A 99 -16.16 -10.37 -6.33
C PRO A 99 -16.16 -8.93 -6.83
N GLY A 100 -17.17 -8.52 -7.60
CA GLY A 100 -17.28 -7.15 -8.12
C GLY A 100 -17.32 -6.09 -7.02
N TRP A 101 -18.07 -6.33 -5.94
CA TRP A 101 -18.15 -5.41 -4.79
C TRP A 101 -16.83 -5.37 -3.99
N ILE A 102 -16.12 -6.49 -3.90
CA ILE A 102 -14.79 -6.52 -3.27
C ILE A 102 -13.78 -5.74 -4.11
N LYS A 103 -13.81 -5.87 -5.44
CA LYS A 103 -12.97 -5.05 -6.33
C LYS A 103 -13.28 -3.56 -6.14
N LEU A 104 -14.56 -3.19 -6.09
CA LEU A 104 -14.97 -1.79 -5.88
C LEU A 104 -14.43 -1.26 -4.56
N GLY A 105 -14.65 -1.99 -3.46
CA GLY A 105 -14.16 -1.62 -2.14
C GLY A 105 -12.63 -1.51 -2.10
N THR A 106 -11.93 -2.45 -2.74
CA THR A 106 -10.47 -2.47 -2.83
C THR A 106 -9.95 -1.20 -3.50
N TYR A 107 -10.38 -0.89 -4.72
CA TYR A 107 -9.92 0.32 -5.42
C TYR A 107 -10.34 1.62 -4.71
N THR A 108 -11.56 1.65 -4.17
CA THR A 108 -12.09 2.82 -3.43
C THR A 108 -11.26 3.13 -2.19
N VAL A 109 -10.79 2.11 -1.46
CA VAL A 109 -10.01 2.30 -0.23
C VAL A 109 -8.54 2.57 -0.52
N ILE A 110 -7.96 1.87 -1.49
CA ILE A 110 -6.54 2.00 -1.81
C ILE A 110 -6.24 3.37 -2.43
N LEU A 111 -7.11 3.89 -3.31
CA LEU A 111 -6.85 5.13 -4.04
C LEU A 111 -6.55 6.32 -3.11
N PRO A 112 -7.40 6.65 -2.11
CA PRO A 112 -7.10 7.69 -1.13
C PRO A 112 -5.80 7.43 -0.37
N LEU A 113 -5.51 6.18 0.01
CA LEU A 113 -4.30 5.84 0.77
C LEU A 113 -3.02 6.11 -0.04
N ILE A 114 -3.03 5.79 -1.34
CA ILE A 114 -1.91 6.10 -2.24
C ILE A 114 -1.75 7.62 -2.36
N LEU A 115 -2.83 8.36 -2.59
CA LEU A 115 -2.78 9.82 -2.76
C LEU A 115 -2.30 10.52 -1.48
N ILE A 116 -2.76 10.09 -0.31
CA ILE A 116 -2.28 10.60 0.99
C ILE A 116 -0.80 10.28 1.18
N GLN A 117 -0.35 9.10 0.77
CA GLN A 117 1.06 8.72 0.83
C GLN A 117 1.92 9.55 -0.13
N ALA A 118 1.43 9.80 -1.35
CA ALA A 118 2.07 10.64 -2.36
C ALA A 118 2.18 12.11 -1.90
N ALA A 119 1.13 12.61 -1.23
CA ALA A 119 1.10 13.91 -0.58
C ALA A 119 2.06 14.02 0.61
N GLY A 120 2.75 12.94 1.00
CA GLY A 120 3.82 13.00 1.98
C GLY A 120 3.38 13.46 3.37
N TRP A 121 2.12 13.19 3.73
CA TRP A 121 1.55 13.58 5.02
C TRP A 121 2.42 13.09 6.18
N ARG A 122 2.91 14.02 7.02
CA ARG A 122 3.69 13.73 8.21
C ARG A 122 3.09 14.44 9.42
N ARG A 123 2.62 13.68 10.41
CA ARG A 123 2.15 14.19 11.70
C ARG A 123 2.73 13.31 12.80
N PRO A 124 3.39 13.86 13.83
CA PRO A 124 3.97 13.03 14.88
C PRO A 124 2.86 12.24 15.59
N ILE A 125 2.94 10.92 15.53
CA ILE A 125 2.01 10.00 16.21
C ILE A 125 2.80 9.28 17.29
N ARG A 126 2.35 9.38 18.54
CA ARG A 126 2.95 8.61 19.64
C ARG A 126 2.50 7.16 19.54
N SER A 127 3.44 6.24 19.70
CA SER A 127 3.16 4.80 19.81
C SER A 127 2.42 4.53 21.12
N ALA A 128 1.09 4.42 21.05
CA ALA A 128 0.24 4.09 22.18
C ALA A 128 -0.71 2.94 21.82
N TRP A 129 -1.09 2.12 22.80
CA TRP A 129 -2.06 1.03 22.62
C TRP A 129 -3.40 1.52 22.06
N THR A 130 -3.84 2.70 22.49
CA THR A 130 -5.07 3.37 22.05
C THR A 130 -5.08 3.69 20.56
N ILE A 131 -3.91 3.83 19.94
CA ILE A 131 -3.78 4.10 18.50
C ILE A 131 -3.41 2.80 17.77
N GLY A 132 -2.48 2.03 18.33
CA GLY A 132 -1.94 0.82 17.70
C GLY A 132 -2.97 -0.30 17.52
N LEU A 133 -3.86 -0.51 18.49
CA LEU A 133 -4.89 -1.55 18.40
C LEU A 133 -5.94 -1.26 17.30
N PRO A 134 -6.64 -0.10 17.29
CA PRO A 134 -7.61 0.18 16.22
C PRO A 134 -6.94 0.31 14.85
N PHE A 135 -5.71 0.85 14.80
CA PHE A 135 -4.94 0.88 13.56
C PHE A 135 -4.62 -0.53 13.08
N GLY A 136 -4.16 -1.43 13.96
CA GLY A 136 -3.89 -2.83 13.64
C GLY A 136 -5.13 -3.56 13.12
N THR A 137 -6.30 -3.33 13.72
CA THR A 137 -7.56 -3.90 13.23
C THR A 137 -7.92 -3.39 11.85
N ALA A 138 -7.89 -2.07 11.63
CA ALA A 138 -8.16 -1.48 10.32
C ALA A 138 -7.17 -1.96 9.26
N LEU A 139 -5.89 -2.08 9.63
CA LEU A 139 -4.82 -2.58 8.79
C LEU A 139 -5.01 -4.06 8.44
N GLY A 140 -5.43 -4.89 9.41
CA GLY A 140 -5.73 -6.31 9.20
C GLY A 140 -6.92 -6.52 8.25
N VAL A 141 -7.99 -5.72 8.37
CA VAL A 141 -9.12 -5.73 7.42
C VAL A 141 -8.63 -5.33 6.04
N LEU A 142 -7.92 -4.20 5.95
CA LEU A 142 -7.41 -3.69 4.67
C LEU A 142 -6.51 -4.73 3.99
N TYR A 143 -5.54 -5.29 4.72
CA TYR A 143 -4.60 -6.25 4.18
C TYR A 143 -5.28 -7.57 3.78
N SER A 144 -6.15 -8.13 4.60
CA SER A 144 -6.82 -9.39 4.25
C SER A 144 -7.87 -9.22 3.14
N VAL A 145 -8.37 -8.01 2.87
CA VAL A 145 -9.25 -7.75 1.72
C VAL A 145 -8.46 -7.47 0.44
N THR A 146 -7.33 -6.75 0.56
CA THR A 146 -6.65 -6.15 -0.60
C THR A 146 -5.23 -6.63 -0.84
N THR A 147 -4.63 -7.30 0.14
CA THR A 147 -3.20 -7.66 0.21
C THR A 147 -2.26 -6.44 0.13
N ILE A 148 -2.77 -5.22 0.36
CA ILE A 148 -2.03 -3.97 0.33
C ILE A 148 -2.13 -3.28 1.69
N SER A 149 -1.01 -3.20 2.41
CA SER A 149 -0.88 -2.50 3.71
C SER A 149 0.35 -1.58 3.79
N GLY A 150 1.14 -1.50 2.71
CA GLY A 150 2.38 -0.74 2.66
C GLY A 150 2.18 0.76 2.88
N PRO A 151 1.26 1.42 2.15
CA PRO A 151 0.99 2.84 2.31
C PRO A 151 0.62 3.28 3.74
N PRO A 152 -0.41 2.71 4.39
CA PRO A 152 -0.78 3.13 5.75
C PRO A 152 0.30 2.82 6.78
N LEU A 153 0.99 1.68 6.66
CA LEU A 153 2.04 1.29 7.60
C LEU A 153 3.28 2.20 7.49
N ALA A 154 3.64 2.58 6.26
CA ALA A 154 4.70 3.55 6.01
C ALA A 154 4.36 4.93 6.58
N ILE A 155 3.11 5.39 6.46
CA ILE A 155 2.66 6.65 7.05
C ILE A 155 2.80 6.59 8.58
N LEU A 156 2.31 5.53 9.23
CA LEU A 156 2.39 5.40 10.69
C LEU A 156 3.84 5.40 11.20
N PHE A 157 4.73 4.62 10.59
CA PHE A 157 6.11 4.51 11.07
C PHE A 157 6.97 5.73 10.76
N ASN A 158 6.72 6.40 9.63
CA ASN A 158 7.35 7.68 9.34
C ASN A 158 6.92 8.76 10.36
N ASN A 159 5.67 8.68 10.83
CA ASN A 159 5.11 9.55 11.87
C ASN A 159 5.58 9.23 13.29
N GLN A 160 6.18 8.05 13.52
CA GLN A 160 6.79 7.66 14.80
C GLN A 160 8.28 8.00 14.90
N GLY A 161 8.89 8.53 13.83
CA GLY A 161 10.30 8.93 13.81
C GLY A 161 11.29 7.75 13.89
N LEU A 162 10.90 6.57 13.41
CA LEU A 162 11.77 5.39 13.43
C LEU A 162 13.02 5.61 12.56
N VAL A 163 14.18 5.19 13.08
CA VAL A 163 15.44 5.17 12.31
C VAL A 163 15.34 4.10 11.21
N LYS A 164 16.08 4.23 10.10
CA LYS A 164 15.97 3.33 8.92
C LYS A 164 15.92 1.83 9.26
N ASN A 165 16.78 1.36 10.17
CA ASN A 165 16.82 -0.06 10.55
C ASN A 165 15.59 -0.47 11.38
N GLU A 166 15.16 0.38 12.32
CA GLU A 166 13.93 0.18 13.09
C GLU A 166 12.69 0.20 12.19
N PHE A 167 12.63 1.14 11.25
CA PHE A 167 11.54 1.25 10.28
C PHE A 167 11.39 -0.04 9.46
N ARG A 168 12.49 -0.54 8.88
CA ARG A 168 12.48 -1.77 8.08
C ARG A 168 12.13 -3.00 8.91
N ALA A 169 12.69 -3.11 10.12
CA ALA A 169 12.40 -4.22 11.03
C ALA A 169 10.93 -4.22 11.46
N GLY A 170 10.38 -3.06 11.82
CA GLY A 170 8.98 -2.92 12.21
C GLY A 170 8.04 -3.25 11.05
N LEU A 171 8.36 -2.77 9.84
CA LEU A 171 7.57 -3.04 8.64
C LEU A 171 7.51 -4.54 8.37
N ALA A 172 8.66 -5.20 8.39
CA ALA A 172 8.78 -6.64 8.18
C ALA A 172 8.05 -7.45 9.25
N LEU A 173 8.10 -7.03 10.52
CA LEU A 173 7.39 -7.70 11.62
C LEU A 173 5.87 -7.72 11.41
N VAL A 174 5.28 -6.55 11.15
CA VAL A 174 3.84 -6.44 10.88
C VAL A 174 3.48 -7.24 9.63
N ARG A 175 4.25 -7.07 8.56
CA ARG A 175 4.04 -7.73 7.27
C ARG A 175 4.11 -9.25 7.34
N VAL A 176 5.05 -9.81 8.10
CA VAL A 176 5.14 -11.26 8.33
C VAL A 176 3.90 -11.74 9.07
N ALA A 177 3.47 -11.04 10.12
CA ALA A 177 2.27 -11.41 10.86
C ALA A 177 1.00 -11.29 9.98
N GLU A 178 0.87 -10.20 9.23
CA GLU A 178 -0.22 -9.97 8.25
C GLU A 178 -0.33 -11.11 7.24
N SER A 179 0.75 -11.36 6.50
CA SER A 179 0.78 -12.36 5.45
C SER A 179 0.58 -13.78 6.00
N SER A 180 1.24 -14.13 7.11
CA SER A 180 1.16 -15.49 7.68
C SER A 180 -0.23 -15.78 8.25
N VAL A 181 -0.78 -14.87 9.04
CA VAL A 181 -2.11 -15.06 9.65
C VAL A 181 -3.19 -15.04 8.56
N THR A 182 -3.08 -14.17 7.56
CA THR A 182 -4.03 -14.15 6.42
C THR A 182 -3.96 -15.45 5.63
N ALA A 183 -2.77 -15.97 5.34
CA ALA A 183 -2.60 -17.27 4.66
C ALA A 183 -3.27 -18.41 5.44
N ILE A 184 -3.08 -18.46 6.77
CA ILE A 184 -3.73 -19.47 7.63
C ILE A 184 -5.26 -19.33 7.57
N VAL A 185 -5.79 -18.12 7.70
CA VAL A 185 -7.24 -17.88 7.67
C VAL A 185 -7.82 -18.22 6.28
N TYR A 186 -7.14 -17.86 5.20
CA TYR A 186 -7.54 -18.23 3.83
C TYR A 186 -7.56 -19.74 3.63
N TYR A 187 -6.62 -20.47 4.23
CA TYR A 187 -6.60 -21.93 4.22
C TYR A 187 -7.82 -22.51 4.93
N HIS A 188 -8.14 -22.02 6.13
CA HIS A 188 -9.35 -22.45 6.85
C HIS A 188 -10.66 -22.08 6.14
N LEU A 189 -10.68 -21.00 5.38
CA LEU A 189 -11.83 -20.58 4.57
C LEU A 189 -11.91 -21.28 3.20
N GLY A 190 -10.94 -22.13 2.85
CA GLY A 190 -10.92 -22.84 1.58
C GLY A 190 -10.72 -21.93 0.35
N LEU A 191 -10.02 -20.80 0.50
CA LEU A 191 -9.78 -19.85 -0.59
C LEU A 191 -8.63 -20.27 -1.52
N PHE A 192 -7.82 -21.26 -1.15
CA PHE A 192 -6.80 -21.84 -2.02
C PHE A 192 -7.45 -22.79 -3.03
N VAL A 193 -7.76 -22.26 -4.21
CA VAL A 193 -8.27 -23.00 -5.36
C VAL A 193 -7.17 -23.25 -6.39
N ALA A 194 -7.39 -24.20 -7.32
CA ALA A 194 -6.41 -24.59 -8.32
C ALA A 194 -5.94 -23.41 -9.20
N GLU A 195 -6.82 -22.46 -9.49
CA GLU A 195 -6.47 -21.25 -10.24
C GLU A 195 -5.47 -20.37 -9.47
N SER A 196 -5.61 -20.28 -8.15
CA SER A 196 -4.67 -19.55 -7.28
C SER A 196 -3.30 -20.24 -7.26
N GLU A 197 -3.28 -21.57 -7.26
CA GLU A 197 -2.04 -22.37 -7.31
C GLU A 197 -1.27 -22.14 -8.61
N ASN A 198 -1.96 -22.09 -9.76
CA ASN A 198 -1.33 -21.81 -11.04
C ASN A 198 -0.67 -20.41 -11.07
N ILE A 199 -1.34 -19.40 -10.52
CA ILE A 199 -0.77 -18.04 -10.40
C ILE A 199 0.44 -18.05 -9.46
N LEU A 200 0.35 -18.76 -8.33
CA LEU A 200 1.44 -18.90 -7.37
C LEU A 200 2.68 -19.53 -8.01
N LEU A 201 2.52 -20.62 -8.77
CA LEU A 201 3.61 -21.29 -9.47
C LEU A 201 4.33 -20.37 -10.46
N VAL A 202 3.61 -19.42 -11.07
CA VAL A 202 4.20 -18.39 -11.94
C VAL A 202 4.89 -17.30 -11.13
N PHE A 203 4.32 -16.87 -10.00
CA PHE A 203 4.89 -15.79 -9.18
C PHE A 203 6.19 -16.19 -8.47
N ILE A 204 6.35 -17.44 -8.06
CA ILE A 204 7.56 -17.92 -7.38
C ILE A 204 8.84 -17.63 -8.19
N PRO A 205 9.02 -18.14 -9.43
CA PRO A 205 10.23 -17.88 -10.21
C PRO A 205 10.40 -16.40 -10.54
N ILE A 206 9.29 -15.69 -10.77
CA ILE A 206 9.31 -14.25 -11.03
C ILE A 206 9.89 -13.47 -9.87
N VAL A 207 9.48 -13.77 -8.64
CA VAL A 207 9.97 -13.08 -7.45
C VAL A 207 11.41 -13.44 -7.15
N LEU A 208 11.80 -14.71 -7.33
CA LEU A 208 13.17 -15.18 -7.16
C LEU A 208 14.15 -14.48 -8.11
N VAL A 209 13.72 -14.09 -9.31
CA VAL A 209 14.55 -13.37 -10.27
C VAL A 209 14.42 -11.84 -10.11
N GLY A 210 13.18 -11.35 -9.99
CA GLY A 210 12.87 -9.93 -9.98
C GLY A 210 13.43 -9.20 -8.76
N ILE A 211 13.31 -9.77 -7.55
CA ILE A 211 13.80 -9.11 -6.32
C ILE A 211 15.32 -8.92 -6.34
N PRO A 212 16.16 -9.95 -6.59
CA PRO A 212 17.60 -9.77 -6.64
C PRO A 212 18.04 -8.80 -7.74
N LEU A 213 17.39 -8.84 -8.91
CA LEU A 213 17.67 -7.93 -10.01
C LEU A 213 17.36 -6.47 -9.64
N GLY A 214 16.22 -6.22 -9.00
CA GLY A 214 15.83 -4.90 -8.48
C GLY A 214 16.81 -4.37 -7.43
N ALA A 215 17.20 -5.23 -6.49
CA ALA A 215 18.15 -4.89 -5.44
C ALA A 215 19.54 -4.55 -6.00
N TYR A 216 19.95 -5.17 -7.11
CA TYR A 216 21.20 -4.87 -7.79
C TYR A 216 21.18 -3.50 -8.49
N VAL A 217 20.09 -3.19 -9.20
CA VAL A 217 20.00 -1.98 -10.05
C VAL A 217 19.79 -0.69 -9.25
N ILE A 218 19.09 -0.74 -8.11
CA ILE A 218 18.76 0.47 -7.32
C ILE A 218 19.99 1.17 -6.73
N ARG A 219 21.17 0.53 -6.70
CA ARG A 219 22.43 1.15 -6.24
C ARG A 219 22.80 2.42 -7.04
N ARG A 220 22.14 2.66 -8.18
CA ARG A 220 22.39 3.81 -9.07
C ARG A 220 21.23 4.83 -9.15
N LEU A 221 20.13 4.64 -8.42
CA LEU A 221 18.92 5.48 -8.51
C LEU A 221 18.60 6.18 -7.18
N ASP A 222 18.08 7.40 -7.25
CA ASP A 222 17.56 8.11 -6.07
C ASP A 222 16.26 7.41 -5.61
N ALA A 223 16.35 6.71 -4.48
CA ALA A 223 15.26 5.87 -3.97
C ALA A 223 13.96 6.65 -3.76
N GLU A 224 14.02 7.94 -3.45
CA GLU A 224 12.84 8.78 -3.25
C GLU A 224 12.13 9.12 -4.57
N THR A 225 12.89 9.40 -5.63
CA THR A 225 12.32 9.64 -6.97
C THR A 225 11.67 8.38 -7.51
N PHE A 226 12.36 7.24 -7.39
CA PHE A 226 11.82 5.96 -7.86
C PHE A 226 10.54 5.56 -7.10
N ARG A 227 10.53 5.75 -5.77
CA ARG A 227 9.36 5.54 -4.92
C ARG A 227 8.15 6.37 -5.36
N ARG A 228 8.36 7.62 -5.74
CA ARG A 228 7.28 8.51 -6.19
C ARG A 228 6.72 8.11 -7.54
N ILE A 229 7.59 7.74 -8.49
CA ILE A 229 7.15 7.23 -9.79
C ILE A 229 6.25 6.00 -9.61
N CYS A 230 6.63 5.08 -8.71
CA CYS A 230 5.81 3.90 -8.42
C CYS A 230 4.46 4.28 -7.79
N MET A 231 4.42 5.26 -6.88
CA MET A 231 3.16 5.74 -6.28
C MET A 231 2.23 6.39 -7.31
N SER A 232 2.78 7.18 -8.23
CA SER A 232 2.01 7.80 -9.31
C SER A 232 1.45 6.73 -10.26
N PHE A 233 2.26 5.75 -10.62
CA PHE A 233 1.81 4.60 -11.39
C PHE A 233 0.68 3.83 -10.68
N ASP A 234 0.86 3.52 -9.39
CA ASP A 234 -0.17 2.86 -8.57
C ASP A 234 -1.47 3.69 -8.55
N ALA A 235 -1.37 5.01 -8.36
CA ALA A 235 -2.55 5.88 -8.35
C ALA A 235 -3.32 5.81 -9.67
N TRP A 236 -2.62 5.89 -10.81
CA TRP A 236 -3.26 5.87 -12.12
C TRP A 236 -3.91 4.53 -12.42
N VAL A 237 -3.22 3.44 -12.09
CA VAL A 237 -3.73 2.07 -12.25
C VAL A 237 -4.97 1.84 -11.40
N VAL A 238 -4.93 2.25 -10.12
CA VAL A 238 -6.06 2.11 -9.20
C VAL A 238 -7.22 3.00 -9.64
N GLY A 239 -6.95 4.22 -10.09
CA GLY A 239 -7.96 5.13 -10.66
C GLY A 239 -8.64 4.52 -11.89
N PHE A 240 -7.87 3.90 -12.78
CA PHE A 240 -8.41 3.18 -13.94
C PHE A 240 -9.22 1.96 -13.53
N GLY A 241 -8.71 1.15 -12.60
CA GLY A 241 -9.42 -0.01 -12.05
C GLY A 241 -10.75 0.37 -11.41
N LEU A 242 -10.78 1.47 -10.65
CA LEU A 242 -12.01 2.01 -10.06
C LEU A 242 -13.01 2.41 -11.14
N SER A 243 -12.59 3.17 -12.15
CA SER A 243 -13.43 3.53 -13.30
C SER A 243 -14.01 2.29 -14.00
N ARG A 244 -13.21 1.24 -14.20
CA ARG A 244 -13.66 0.00 -14.84
C ARG A 244 -14.70 -0.75 -14.00
N VAL A 245 -14.50 -0.83 -12.69
CA VAL A 245 -15.43 -1.53 -11.79
C VAL A 245 -16.76 -0.78 -11.66
N LEU A 246 -16.74 0.56 -11.69
CA LEU A 246 -17.98 1.36 -11.70
C LEU A 246 -18.84 1.06 -12.94
N ILE A 247 -18.20 0.85 -14.10
CA ILE A 247 -18.88 0.42 -15.34
C ILE A 247 -19.36 -1.03 -15.20
N GLU A 248 -18.51 -1.93 -14.70
CA GLU A 248 -18.82 -3.37 -14.54
C GLU A 248 -20.03 -3.61 -13.63
N LEU A 249 -20.18 -2.80 -12.58
CA LEU A 249 -21.30 -2.87 -11.63
C LEU A 249 -22.54 -2.06 -12.07
N ASN A 250 -22.53 -1.45 -13.26
CA ASN A 250 -23.58 -0.53 -13.74
C ASN A 250 -23.91 0.62 -12.76
N LEU A 251 -22.92 1.08 -11.99
CA LEU A 251 -23.09 2.19 -11.05
C LEU A 251 -22.96 3.55 -11.73
N VAL A 252 -22.14 3.63 -12.79
CA VAL A 252 -21.91 4.85 -13.57
C VAL A 252 -21.75 4.48 -15.04
N GLU A 253 -22.47 5.18 -15.91
CA GLU A 253 -22.36 4.98 -17.36
C GLU A 253 -21.01 5.46 -17.91
N SER A 254 -20.53 4.79 -18.96
CA SER A 254 -19.43 5.31 -19.78
C SER A 254 -19.94 6.50 -20.60
N PRO A 255 -19.31 7.69 -20.58
CA PRO A 255 -17.89 7.94 -20.24
C PRO A 255 -17.63 8.45 -18.81
N TRP A 256 -18.67 8.77 -18.04
CA TRP A 256 -18.57 9.48 -16.77
C TRP A 256 -17.75 8.74 -15.71
N ALA A 257 -17.71 7.40 -15.76
CA ALA A 257 -16.87 6.61 -14.87
C ALA A 257 -15.37 6.95 -14.96
N TYR A 258 -14.88 7.40 -16.14
CA TYR A 258 -13.48 7.80 -16.33
C TYR A 258 -13.15 9.18 -15.74
N SER A 259 -14.13 9.93 -15.24
CA SER A 259 -13.88 11.16 -14.48
C SER A 259 -13.02 10.90 -13.23
N VAL A 260 -13.16 9.72 -12.61
CA VAL A 260 -12.35 9.26 -11.47
C VAL A 260 -10.87 9.16 -11.87
N LEU A 261 -10.57 8.53 -13.00
CA LEU A 261 -9.21 8.45 -13.54
C LEU A 261 -8.66 9.83 -13.87
N ALA A 262 -9.45 10.68 -14.55
CA ALA A 262 -9.03 12.04 -14.89
C ALA A 262 -8.70 12.85 -13.63
N GLY A 263 -9.57 12.82 -12.61
CA GLY A 263 -9.33 13.48 -11.33
C GLY A 263 -8.09 12.95 -10.61
N THR A 264 -7.87 11.63 -10.65
CA THR A 264 -6.69 10.99 -10.07
C THR A 264 -5.40 11.47 -10.73
N ILE A 265 -5.36 11.51 -12.07
CA ILE A 265 -4.22 11.98 -12.84
C ILE A 265 -3.95 13.46 -12.52
N LEU A 266 -4.98 14.30 -12.47
CA LEU A 266 -4.83 15.72 -12.14
C LEU A 266 -4.24 15.94 -10.74
N ILE A 267 -4.74 15.23 -9.73
CA ILE A 267 -4.22 15.31 -8.36
C ILE A 267 -2.76 14.82 -8.30
N ASP A 268 -2.47 13.69 -8.91
CA ASP A 268 -1.12 13.11 -8.89
C ASP A 268 -0.10 13.98 -9.65
N LEU A 269 -0.45 14.51 -10.83
CA LEU A 269 0.39 15.46 -11.56
C LEU A 269 0.64 16.74 -10.76
N TYR A 270 -0.37 17.24 -10.04
CA TYR A 270 -0.20 18.38 -9.14
C TYR A 270 0.77 18.07 -7.99
N LEU A 271 0.67 16.88 -7.38
CA LEU A 271 1.58 16.44 -6.32
C LEU A 271 3.02 16.25 -6.84
N LEU A 272 3.19 15.70 -8.04
CA LEU A 272 4.48 15.58 -8.72
C LEU A 272 5.06 16.95 -9.05
N TYR A 273 4.24 17.87 -9.58
CA TYR A 273 4.66 19.23 -9.89
C TYR A 273 5.19 19.93 -8.64
N ILE A 274 4.45 19.91 -7.53
CA ILE A 274 4.91 20.49 -6.25
C ILE A 274 6.25 19.86 -5.83
N PHE A 275 6.36 18.54 -5.93
CA PHE A 275 7.56 17.83 -5.49
C PHE A 275 8.82 18.21 -6.30
N PHE A 276 8.70 18.36 -7.63
CA PHE A 276 9.84 18.70 -8.48
C PHE A 276 10.13 20.20 -8.58
N THR A 277 9.14 21.07 -8.37
CA THR A 277 9.30 22.53 -8.51
C THR A 277 9.65 23.26 -7.23
N VAL A 278 9.28 22.75 -6.06
CA VAL A 278 9.73 23.32 -4.78
C VAL A 278 11.21 22.95 -4.60
N PRO A 279 12.14 23.92 -4.64
CA PRO A 279 13.57 23.63 -4.61
C PRO A 279 13.94 22.80 -3.38
N ARG A 280 14.93 21.91 -3.53
CA ARG A 280 15.67 21.25 -2.44
C ARG A 280 16.43 22.31 -1.60
N ALA A 281 15.73 23.25 -0.98
CA ALA A 281 16.30 24.35 -0.19
C ALA A 281 17.07 23.86 1.05
N ALA A 282 16.89 22.60 1.46
CA ALA A 282 17.62 21.99 2.55
C ALA A 282 18.95 21.32 2.14
N ALA A 283 19.28 21.21 0.84
CA ALA A 283 20.52 20.56 0.39
C ALA A 283 21.68 21.54 0.14
N ALA A 284 21.42 22.86 0.16
CA ALA A 284 22.42 23.90 -0.05
C ALA A 284 22.97 24.52 1.24
N ALA A 285 22.30 24.34 2.39
CA ALA A 285 22.71 24.92 3.67
C ALA A 285 23.81 24.12 4.39
N ASP A 286 24.07 22.87 3.99
CA ASP A 286 25.03 21.97 4.65
C ASP A 286 26.41 21.94 3.95
N ARG A 287 26.67 22.85 3.00
CA ARG A 287 27.92 22.89 2.21
C ARG A 287 28.70 24.19 2.27
N SER A 288 28.32 25.14 3.12
CA SER A 288 29.02 26.43 3.25
C SER A 288 29.26 26.83 4.71
N GLY A 289 30.44 26.52 5.25
CA GLY A 289 30.98 27.18 6.44
C GLY A 289 31.78 26.27 7.38
N PRO A 290 33.08 26.53 7.63
CA PRO A 290 33.91 25.78 8.57
C PRO A 290 33.79 26.30 10.01
N ASP A 291 33.97 25.40 10.99
CA ASP A 291 34.27 25.61 12.42
C ASP A 291 33.65 26.81 13.16
N ASP A 292 32.65 26.55 14.03
CA ASP A 292 32.74 26.96 15.45
C ASP A 292 31.59 26.41 16.35
N ARG A 293 32.02 25.72 17.42
CA ARG A 293 31.50 25.65 18.80
C ARG A 293 29.99 25.71 19.12
N MET A 294 29.54 24.56 19.65
CA MET A 294 28.62 24.32 20.78
C MET A 294 28.05 25.54 21.54
N SER A 295 26.75 25.81 21.36
CA SER A 295 25.81 26.20 22.44
C SER A 295 24.34 26.13 21.96
N SER A 296 23.54 25.38 22.72
CA SER A 296 22.11 25.56 23.03
C SER A 296 21.17 26.26 22.03
N ASP A 297 20.05 25.57 21.80
CA ASP A 297 18.77 26.06 21.25
C ASP A 297 18.57 25.85 19.74
N MET A 298 18.30 24.60 19.36
CA MET A 298 17.73 24.24 18.06
C MET A 298 16.55 23.31 18.30
N SER A 299 15.46 23.88 18.81
CA SER A 299 14.10 23.38 18.60
C SER A 299 13.69 23.59 17.13
N GLU A 300 14.53 23.15 16.18
CA GLU A 300 14.19 23.18 14.76
C GLU A 300 13.07 22.17 14.53
N ARG A 301 11.84 22.68 14.60
CA ARG A 301 10.65 22.08 14.02
C ARG A 301 11.02 21.68 12.59
N PRO A 302 10.86 20.41 12.18
CA PRO A 302 10.95 20.10 10.77
C PRO A 302 9.85 20.94 10.11
N SER A 303 10.26 21.91 9.30
CA SER A 303 9.34 22.81 8.60
C SER A 303 8.29 21.96 7.90
N ASP A 304 7.01 22.24 8.20
CA ASP A 304 5.87 21.58 7.57
C ASP A 304 5.96 21.81 6.06
N ARG A 305 6.56 20.85 5.35
CA ARG A 305 6.91 20.90 3.93
C ARG A 305 5.67 21.00 3.01
N PHE A 306 4.47 20.95 3.60
CA PHE A 306 3.15 20.96 2.96
C PHE A 306 2.20 22.06 3.48
N GLY A 307 2.64 22.91 4.41
CA GLY A 307 1.83 23.99 4.97
C GLY A 307 0.41 23.58 5.42
N PRO A 308 -0.51 24.55 5.60
CA PRO A 308 -1.92 24.26 5.88
C PRO A 308 -2.65 23.61 4.68
N LEU A 309 -2.19 23.83 3.45
CA LEU A 309 -2.87 23.36 2.23
C LEU A 309 -2.79 21.85 2.00
N GLY A 310 -1.62 21.22 2.23
CA GLY A 310 -1.50 19.76 2.15
C GLY A 310 -2.25 19.03 3.26
N SER A 311 -2.41 19.70 4.42
CA SER A 311 -3.26 19.19 5.50
C SER A 311 -4.74 19.24 5.16
N LEU A 312 -5.22 20.34 4.55
CA LEU A 312 -6.60 20.43 4.05
C LEU A 312 -6.89 19.43 2.93
N LEU A 313 -5.94 19.24 2.00
CA LEU A 313 -6.09 18.30 0.89
C LEU A 313 -6.17 16.85 1.39
N GLY A 314 -5.27 16.43 2.29
CA GLY A 314 -5.34 15.08 2.84
C GLY A 314 -6.53 14.86 3.77
N TYR A 315 -7.02 15.90 4.47
CA TYR A 315 -8.31 15.81 5.19
C TYR A 315 -9.48 15.65 4.22
N ALA A 316 -9.51 16.40 3.12
CA ALA A 316 -10.55 16.26 2.09
C ALA A 316 -10.53 14.87 1.45
N ILE A 317 -9.35 14.33 1.13
CA ILE A 317 -9.18 12.98 0.57
C ILE A 317 -9.59 11.91 1.59
N ALA A 318 -9.18 12.04 2.85
CA ALA A 318 -9.56 11.10 3.91
C ALA A 318 -11.07 11.13 4.19
N LEU A 319 -11.68 12.32 4.25
CA LEU A 319 -13.12 12.49 4.44
C LEU A 319 -13.91 11.97 3.23
N ALA A 320 -13.44 12.19 2.00
CA ALA A 320 -14.04 11.62 0.81
C ALA A 320 -13.99 10.08 0.82
N GLY A 321 -12.84 9.49 1.19
CA GLY A 321 -12.69 8.04 1.33
C GLY A 321 -13.61 7.45 2.41
N ILE A 322 -13.73 8.11 3.56
CA ILE A 322 -14.63 7.70 4.66
C ILE A 322 -16.11 7.85 4.27
N ALA A 323 -16.49 8.98 3.65
CA ALA A 323 -17.86 9.21 3.20
C ALA A 323 -18.29 8.20 2.13
N MET A 324 -17.39 7.84 1.21
CA MET A 324 -17.64 6.85 0.18
C MET A 324 -17.74 5.43 0.75
N LEU A 325 -16.93 5.09 1.77
CA LEU A 325 -17.06 3.85 2.54
C LEU A 325 -18.42 3.76 3.25
N ILE A 326 -18.87 4.84 3.88
CA ILE A 326 -20.19 4.89 4.55
C ILE A 326 -21.32 4.72 3.51
N TYR A 327 -21.21 5.35 2.35
CA TYR A 327 -22.20 5.23 1.28
C TYR A 327 -22.30 3.79 0.74
N ILE A 328 -21.18 3.11 0.53
CA ILE A 328 -21.14 1.74 -0.04
C ILE A 328 -21.59 0.68 0.97
N PHE A 329 -21.25 0.83 2.25
CA PHE A 329 -21.55 -0.15 3.30
C PHE A 329 -22.81 0.15 4.12
N SER A 330 -23.53 1.25 3.85
CA SER A 330 -24.82 1.52 4.49
C SER A 330 -25.94 0.76 3.77
N PRO A 331 -26.59 -0.23 4.41
CA PRO A 331 -27.73 -0.93 3.81
C PRO A 331 -28.97 -0.03 3.62
N ALA A 332 -29.00 1.15 4.24
CA ALA A 332 -30.16 2.05 4.27
C ALA A 332 -30.31 2.96 3.02
N ILE A 333 -29.34 2.97 2.10
CA ILE A 333 -29.34 3.87 0.91
C ILE A 333 -29.57 3.09 -0.39
N ARG A 334 -29.93 1.81 -0.33
CA ARG A 334 -30.45 1.09 -1.50
C ARG A 334 -31.95 1.36 -1.64
N LEU A 335 -32.31 2.51 -2.19
CA LEU A 335 -33.64 2.69 -2.76
C LEU A 335 -33.78 1.72 -3.96
N PRO A 336 -34.86 0.94 -4.04
CA PRO A 336 -35.12 0.11 -5.21
C PRO A 336 -35.49 1.03 -6.37
N LEU A 337 -34.64 1.07 -7.39
CA LEU A 337 -34.98 1.48 -8.75
C LEU A 337 -34.49 0.38 -9.70
#